data_AF-A0A257N6P7-F1
#
_entry.id   AF-A0A257N6P7-F1
#
_cell.length_a   1.000
_cell.length_b   1.000
_cell.length_c   1.000
_cell.angle_alpha   90.00
_cell.angle_beta   90.00
_cell.angle_gamma   90.00
#
_symmetry.space_group_name_H-M   'P 1'
#
loop_
_entity.id
_entity.type
_entity.pdbx_description
1 polymer ?
#
loop_
_entity_poly.entity_id
_entity_poly.type
_entity_poly.pdbx_seq_one_letter_code
_entity_poly.pdbx_strand_id
1 'polypeptide(L)' 'REVSMNIKRLMDLGCYRGIRHRRGLPLRGQRTRTNARTRKGPRKPIRK' A
#
# COMPACT_ATOMS: atom_id res chain seq x y z
N ARG A 1 -2.91 -4.96 -20.40
CA ARG A 1 -2.28 -4.49 -19.13
C ARG A 1 -2.44 -5.54 -18.04
N GLU A 2 -1.59 -6.56 -18.04
CA GLU A 2 -1.68 -7.70 -17.12
C GLU A 2 -1.47 -7.32 -15.64
N VAL A 3 -0.50 -6.43 -15.36
CA VAL A 3 -0.17 -5.97 -14.00
C VAL A 3 -1.35 -5.30 -13.30
N SER A 4 -2.14 -4.49 -14.03
CA SER A 4 -3.32 -3.83 -13.46
C SER A 4 -4.41 -4.84 -13.09
N MET A 5 -4.60 -5.88 -13.91
CA MET A 5 -5.54 -6.97 -13.62
C MET A 5 -5.07 -7.79 -12.42
N ASN A 6 -3.77 -8.07 -12.34
CA ASN A 6 -3.16 -8.76 -11.20
C ASN A 6 -3.33 -7.98 -9.89
N ILE A 7 -3.14 -6.66 -9.90
CA ILE A 7 -3.36 -5.82 -8.70
C ILE A 7 -4.83 -5.81 -8.31
N LYS A 8 -5.75 -5.68 -9.28
CA LYS A 8 -7.19 -5.69 -9.01
C LYS A 8 -7.64 -7.03 -8.41
N ARG A 9 -7.21 -8.15 -9.00
CA ARG A 9 -7.44 -9.50 -8.46
C ARG A 9 -6.97 -9.63 -7.01
N LEU A 10 -5.78 -9.15 -6.67
CA LEU A 10 -5.27 -9.18 -5.29
C LEU A 10 -6.11 -8.34 -4.34
N MET A 11 -6.60 -7.17 -4.77
CA MET A 11 -7.45 -6.31 -3.97
C MET A 11 -8.83 -6.93 -3.71
N ASP A 12 -9.39 -7.62 -4.69
CA ASP A 12 -10.71 -8.27 -4.60
C ASP A 12 -10.64 -9.52 -3.71
N LEU A 13 -9.56 -10.30 -3.80
CA LEU A 13 -9.29 -11.47 -2.94
C LEU A 13 -9.12 -11.12 -1.45
N GLY A 14 -8.82 -9.86 -1.11
CA GLY A 14 -8.62 -9.44 0.27
C GLY A 14 -7.37 -10.01 0.96
N CYS A 15 -6.42 -10.59 0.22
CA CYS A 15 -5.18 -11.10 0.79
C CYS A 15 -4.30 -9.97 1.35
N TYR A 16 -3.28 -10.29 2.16
CA TYR A 16 -2.38 -9.30 2.77
C TYR A 16 -1.84 -8.29 1.73
N ARG A 17 -1.36 -8.78 0.59
CA ARG A 17 -0.87 -7.91 -0.50
C ARG A 17 -1.97 -6.99 -1.04
N GLY A 18 -3.20 -7.48 -1.20
CA GLY A 18 -4.37 -6.70 -1.62
C GLY A 18 -4.71 -5.58 -0.65
N ILE A 19 -4.76 -5.88 0.66
CA ILE A 19 -5.02 -4.88 1.70
C ILE A 19 -3.92 -3.80 1.70
N ARG A 20 -2.65 -4.18 1.51
CA ARG A 20 -1.52 -3.24 1.42
C ARG A 20 -1.56 -2.41 0.14
N HIS A 21 -2.01 -2.98 -0.98
CA HIS A 21 -2.29 -2.21 -2.21
C HIS A 21 -3.36 -1.16 -1.96
N ARG A 22 -4.49 -1.54 -1.36
CA ARG A 22 -5.63 -0.66 -1.04
C ARG A 22 -5.26 0.47 -0.08
N ARG A 23 -4.47 0.17 0.96
CA ARG A 23 -4.03 1.14 1.99
C ARG A 23 -2.81 1.97 1.58
N GLY A 24 -2.25 1.78 0.39
CA GLY A 24 -1.06 2.52 -0.04
C GLY A 24 0.19 2.23 0.82
N LEU A 25 0.34 0.99 1.29
CA LEU A 25 1.48 0.58 2.12
C LEU A 25 2.48 -0.29 1.33
N PRO A 26 3.71 -0.41 1.84
CA PRO A 26 4.68 -1.40 1.37
C PRO A 26 4.17 -2.84 1.41
N LEU A 27 4.54 -3.61 0.39
CA LEU A 27 4.05 -4.97 0.17
C LEU A 27 5.02 -6.07 0.61
N ARG A 28 6.33 -5.80 0.57
CA ARG A 28 7.41 -6.79 0.77
C ARG A 28 7.96 -6.81 2.21
N GLY A 29 7.09 -6.65 3.21
CA GLY A 29 7.51 -6.70 4.63
C GLY A 29 8.33 -5.51 5.13
N GLN A 30 8.43 -4.42 4.38
CA GLN A 30 9.21 -3.25 4.77
C GLN A 30 8.62 -2.56 6.02
N ARG A 31 9.49 -1.98 6.86
CA ARG A 31 9.09 -1.21 8.05
C ARG A 31 8.24 0.00 7.66
N THR A 32 7.12 0.21 8.36
CA THR A 32 6.17 1.30 8.07
C THR A 32 6.04 2.33 9.19
N ARG A 33 6.67 2.13 10.35
CA ARG A 33 6.57 3.05 11.50
C ARG A 33 7.18 4.42 11.20
N THR A 34 8.37 4.45 10.60
CA THR A 34 9.14 5.67 10.35
C THR A 34 9.14 6.06 8.87
N ASN A 35 9.67 5.18 8.02
CA ASN A 35 9.86 5.42 6.60
C ASN A 35 8.72 4.79 5.75
N ALA A 36 8.91 4.70 4.43
CA ALA A 36 7.93 4.32 3.40
C ALA A 36 7.13 5.47 2.75
N ARG A 37 7.75 6.65 2.61
CA ARG A 37 7.11 7.81 1.96
C ARG A 37 6.75 7.58 0.49
N THR A 38 7.54 6.80 -0.24
CA THR A 38 7.25 6.47 -1.66
C THR A 38 5.87 5.85 -1.85
N ARG A 39 5.39 5.04 -0.88
CA ARG A 39 4.04 4.46 -0.93
C ARG A 39 3.01 5.28 -0.13
N LYS A 40 3.39 5.82 1.02
CA LYS A 40 2.50 6.62 1.91
C LYS A 40 2.20 8.04 1.42
N GLY A 41 2.97 8.56 0.45
CA GLY A 41 2.90 9.95 0.00
C GLY A 41 3.65 10.94 0.90
N PRO A 42 3.45 12.26 0.72
CA PRO A 42 4.06 13.34 1.52
C PRO A 42 3.59 13.36 2.98
N ARG A 43 4.44 13.85 3.91
CA ARG A 43 4.12 13.89 5.36
C ARG A 43 2.86 14.73 5.55
N LYS A 44 1.79 14.09 6.05
CA LYS A 44 0.58 14.79 6.51
C LYS A 44 0.84 15.19 7.98
N PRO A 45 1.04 16.48 8.28
CA PRO A 45 1.16 16.92 9.67
C PRO A 45 -0.18 16.69 10.39
N ILE A 46 -0.12 16.28 11.64
CA ILE A 46 -1.32 16.21 12.50
C ILE A 46 -1.62 17.66 12.89
N ARG A 47 -2.70 18.22 12.34
CA ARG A 47 -3.26 19.47 12.85
C ARG A 47 -4.00 19.14 14.14
N LYS A 48 -3.62 19.79 15.25
CA LYS A 48 -4.40 19.79 16.48
C LYS A 48 -5.63 20.67 16.29
#